data_AF-D4H6V5-F1
#
_entry.id   AF-D4H6V5-F1
#
_cell.length_a   1.000
_cell.length_b   1.000
_cell.length_c   1.000
_cell.angle_alpha   90.00
_cell.angle_beta   90.00
_cell.angle_gamma   90.00
#
_symmetry.space_group_name_H-M   'P 1'
#
loop_
_entity.id
_entity.type
_entity.pdbx_description
1 polymer ?
#
loop_
_entity_poly.entity_id
_entity_poly.type
_entity_poly.pdbx_seq_one_letter_code
_entity_poly.pdbx_strand_id
1 'polypeptide(L)' 'MLSHLPNYIFKDKDYEIKYVASLYPTKKDKVAVFLKEKCKSGEISYSTHMEVYNLIKKELGLPLPY' A
#
# COMPACT_ATOMS: atom_id res chain seq x y z
N MET A 1 3.93 15.74 12.00
CA MET A 1 4.98 14.84 11.48
C MET A 1 4.37 13.99 10.37
N LEU A 2 4.62 14.33 9.10
CA LEU A 2 4.26 13.57 7.89
C LEU A 2 5.38 13.72 6.83
N SER A 3 6.58 14.17 7.25
CA SER A 3 7.60 14.77 6.38
C SER A 3 8.72 13.82 5.94
N HIS A 4 8.66 12.52 6.27
CA HIS A 4 9.77 11.59 6.00
C HIS A 4 9.43 10.42 5.08
N LEU A 5 8.19 10.25 4.63
CA LEU A 5 7.90 9.26 3.60
C LEU A 5 8.12 9.92 2.25
N PRO A 6 9.19 9.58 1.50
CA PRO A 6 9.36 10.10 0.16
C PRO A 6 8.09 9.81 -0.62
N ASN A 7 7.63 10.80 -1.39
CA ASN A 7 6.47 10.67 -2.28
C ASN A 7 6.82 9.76 -3.47
N TYR A 8 7.23 8.54 -3.16
CA TYR A 8 7.76 7.57 -4.08
C TYR A 8 6.59 6.82 -4.72
N ILE A 9 6.66 6.69 -6.03
CA ILE A 9 5.66 5.98 -6.84
C ILE A 9 5.72 4.51 -6.45
N PHE A 10 4.60 3.99 -5.96
CA PHE A 10 4.35 2.57 -5.83
C PHE A 10 4.44 1.94 -7.22
N LYS A 11 5.47 1.10 -7.40
CA LYS A 11 5.60 0.31 -8.61
C LYS A 11 5.09 -1.07 -8.27
N ASP A 12 4.17 -1.59 -9.08
CA ASP A 12 3.65 -2.96 -8.96
C ASP A 12 4.76 -4.00 -9.15
N LYS A 13 5.57 -4.17 -8.11
CA LYS A 13 6.66 -5.12 -7.98
C LYS A 13 6.43 -5.87 -6.68
N ASP A 14 6.72 -7.17 -6.69
CA ASP A 14 6.64 -8.03 -5.51
C ASP A 14 7.30 -7.43 -4.27
N TYR A 15 8.39 -6.69 -4.45
CA TYR A 15 9.08 -5.99 -3.36
C TYR A 15 8.21 -4.93 -2.69
N GLU A 16 7.56 -4.06 -3.46
CA GLU A 16 6.72 -2.96 -2.95
C GLU A 16 5.48 -3.51 -2.23
N ILE A 17 4.85 -4.56 -2.79
CA ILE A 17 3.72 -5.23 -2.14
C ILE A 17 4.15 -5.82 -0.79
N LYS A 18 5.30 -6.50 -0.74
CA LYS A 18 5.83 -7.09 0.49
C LYS A 18 6.21 -6.02 1.51
N TYR A 19 6.79 -4.91 1.06
CA TYR A 19 7.15 -3.77 1.88
C TYR A 19 5.90 -3.12 2.49
N VAL A 20 4.93 -2.71 1.67
CA VAL A 20 3.71 -2.07 2.18
C VAL A 20 2.94 -3.02 3.09
N ALA A 21 2.82 -4.31 2.74
CA ALA A 21 2.14 -5.28 3.59
C ALA A 21 2.83 -5.50 4.94
N SER A 22 4.17 -5.41 5.01
CA SER A 22 4.90 -5.61 6.27
C SER A 22 4.64 -4.50 7.30
N LEU A 23 4.21 -3.32 6.85
CA LEU A 23 3.79 -2.21 7.72
C LEU A 23 2.48 -2.52 8.48
N TYR A 24 1.76 -3.57 8.10
CA TYR A 24 0.52 -4.02 8.74
C TYR A 24 0.69 -5.42 9.32
N PRO A 25 1.50 -5.62 10.38
CA PRO A 25 1.95 -6.96 10.81
C PRO A 25 0.80 -7.92 11.14
N THR A 26 -0.30 -7.44 11.74
CA THR A 26 -1.48 -8.26 12.08
C THR A 26 -2.43 -8.50 10.92
N LYS A 27 -2.25 -7.79 9.79
CA LYS A 27 -3.12 -7.84 8.59
C LYS A 27 -2.31 -8.02 7.31
N LYS A 28 -1.06 -8.47 7.42
CA LYS A 28 -0.06 -8.52 6.35
C LYS A 28 -0.58 -9.25 5.12
N ASP A 29 -1.09 -10.47 5.29
CA ASP A 29 -1.60 -11.26 4.17
C ASP A 29 -2.81 -10.61 3.49
N LYS A 30 -3.72 -10.03 4.29
CA LYS A 30 -4.89 -9.30 3.78
C LYS A 30 -4.47 -8.10 2.92
N VAL A 31 -3.49 -7.32 3.38
CA VAL A 31 -2.97 -6.17 2.63
C VAL A 31 -2.24 -6.63 1.38
N ALA A 32 -1.44 -7.69 1.44
CA ALA A 32 -0.71 -8.22 0.29
C ALA A 32 -1.66 -8.72 -0.81
N VAL A 33 -2.74 -9.43 -0.46
CA VAL A 33 -3.76 -9.89 -1.41
C VAL A 33 -4.47 -8.70 -2.05
N PHE A 34 -4.93 -7.75 -1.23
CA PHE A 34 -5.59 -6.53 -1.70
C PHE A 34 -4.73 -5.74 -2.70
N LEU A 35 -3.45 -5.53 -2.38
CA LEU A 35 -2.53 -4.83 -3.28
C LEU A 35 -2.33 -5.58 -4.59
N LYS A 36 -2.18 -6.92 -4.57
CA LYS A 36 -2.09 -7.73 -5.79
C LYS A 36 -3.33 -7.59 -6.68
N GLU A 37 -4.52 -7.52 -6.10
CA GLU A 37 -5.76 -7.31 -6.86
C GLU A 37 -5.82 -5.92 -7.48
N LYS A 38 -5.51 -4.88 -6.70
CA LYS A 38 -5.47 -3.49 -7.17
C LYS A 38 -4.41 -3.27 -8.25
N CYS A 39 -3.25 -3.88 -8.10
CA CYS A 39 -2.20 -3.95 -9.11
C CYS A 39 -2.69 -4.55 -10.44
N LYS A 40 -3.32 -5.74 -10.39
CA LYS A 40 -3.88 -6.41 -11.58
C LYS A 40 -4.95 -5.56 -12.29
N SER A 41 -5.70 -4.75 -11.54
CA SER A 41 -6.72 -3.85 -12.10
C SER A 41 -6.14 -2.57 -12.71
N GLY A 42 -4.84 -2.27 -12.49
CA GLY A 42 -4.20 -1.03 -12.91
C GLY A 42 -4.45 0.17 -12.00
N GLU A 43 -5.31 0.04 -10.99
CA GLU A 43 -5.77 1.14 -10.12
C GLU A 43 -4.63 1.81 -9.34
N ILE A 44 -3.55 1.06 -9.04
CA ILE A 44 -2.39 1.57 -8.30
C ILE A 44 -1.07 1.56 -9.09
N SER A 45 -1.10 1.37 -10.41
CA SER A 45 0.12 1.23 -11.23
C SER A 45 1.04 2.46 -11.25
N TYR A 46 0.51 3.64 -10.91
CA TYR A 46 1.26 4.90 -10.84
C TYR A 46 0.96 5.69 -9.56
N SER A 47 0.33 5.05 -8.57
CA SER A 47 0.02 5.70 -7.30
C SER A 47 1.28 5.93 -6.50
N THR A 48 1.30 6.99 -5.72
CA THR A 48 2.26 7.21 -4.64
C THR A 48 1.98 6.27 -3.47
N HIS A 49 2.97 6.03 -2.62
CA HIS A 49 2.76 5.29 -1.36
C HIS A 49 1.62 5.89 -0.52
N MET A 50 1.54 7.22 -0.46
CA MET A 50 0.48 7.91 0.30
C MET A 50 -0.91 7.60 -0.26
N GLU A 51 -1.07 7.59 -1.59
CA GLU A 51 -2.33 7.20 -2.24
C GLU A 51 -2.68 5.73 -1.96
N VAL A 52 -1.69 4.84 -2.01
CA VAL A 52 -1.88 3.42 -1.66
C VAL A 52 -2.30 3.26 -0.19
N TYR A 53 -1.69 4.00 0.74
CA TYR A 53 -2.06 3.95 2.16
C TYR A 53 -3.46 4.50 2.41
N ASN A 54 -3.83 5.60 1.74
CA ASN A 54 -5.18 6.14 1.82
C ASN A 54 -6.21 5.17 1.23
N LEU A 55 -5.87 4.46 0.15
CA LEU A 55 -6.72 3.43 -0.43
C LEU A 55 -6.91 2.24 0.52
N ILE A 56 -5.82 1.76 1.14
CA ILE A 56 -5.88 0.72 2.19
C ILE A 56 -6.76 1.18 3.36
N LYS A 57 -6.61 2.43 3.81
CA LYS A 57 -7.44 2.99 4.87
C LYS A 57 -8.93 3.02 4.49
N LYS A 58 -9.23 3.49 3.28
CA LYS A 58 -10.60 3.62 2.78
C LYS A 58 -11.28 2.27 2.61
N GLU A 59 -10.61 1.31 1.97
CA GLU A 59 -11.22 0.04 1.55
C GLU A 59 -11.10 -1.06 2.60
N LEU A 60 -10.04 -1.07 3.41
CA LEU A 60 -9.81 -2.10 4.43
C LEU A 60 -10.04 -1.61 5.86
N GLY A 61 -10.25 -0.30 6.07
CA GLY A 61 -10.44 0.30 7.39
C GLY A 61 -9.18 0.27 8.28
N LEU A 62 -7.99 0.14 7.67
CA LEU A 62 -6.73 0.07 8.41
C LEU A 62 -6.13 1.48 8.63
N PRO A 63 -5.44 1.74 9.76
CA PRO A 63 -4.79 3.03 9.98
C PRO A 63 -3.66 3.26 8.98
N LEU A 64 -3.25 4.52 8.79
CA LEU A 64 -2.03 4.80 8.03
C LEU A 64 -0.82 4.19 8.75
N PRO A 65 0.19 3.69 8.01
CA PRO A 65 1.40 3.15 8.61
C PRO A 65 2.24 4.30 9.20
N TYR A 66 2.96 4.00 10.28
CA TYR A 66 3.84 4.96 10.99
C TYR A 66 5.27 4.93 10.44
#